data_AF-A0A7J0FGL7-F1
#
_entry.id   AF-A0A7J0FGL7-F1
#
_cell.length_a   1.000
_cell.length_b   1.000
_cell.length_c   1.000
_cell.angle_alpha   90.00
_cell.angle_beta   90.00
_cell.angle_gamma   90.00
#
_symmetry.space_group_name_H-M   'P 1'
#
loop_
_entity.id
_entity.type
_entity.pdbx_description
1 polymer ?
#
loop_
_entity_poly.entity_id
_entity_poly.type
_entity_poly.pdbx_seq_one_letter_code
_entity_poly.pdbx_strand_id
1 'polypeptide(L)' 'MDKRDGSHRYGPLPELVTAERPALYRDFTVEEFHELHHSKGLDCKSLVEKLML' A
#
# COMPACT_ATOMS: atom_id res chain seq x y z
N MET A 1 -12.72 -19.06 -2.03
CA MET A 1 -11.31 -18.89 -1.61
C MET A 1 -10.98 -17.41 -1.77
N ASP A 2 -11.22 -16.62 -0.73
CA ASP A 2 -10.80 -15.23 -0.69
C ASP A 2 -9.28 -15.18 -0.86
N LYS A 3 -8.80 -14.74 -2.03
CA LYS A 3 -7.37 -14.61 -2.35
C LYS A 3 -6.69 -13.43 -1.63
N ARG A 4 -7.33 -12.89 -0.60
CA ARG A 4 -6.74 -11.92 0.32
C ARG A 4 -6.07 -12.72 1.43
N ASP A 5 -5.09 -13.55 1.04
CA ASP A 5 -4.15 -14.08 2.02
C ASP A 5 -3.43 -12.87 2.63
N GLY A 6 -3.49 -12.72 3.96
CA GLY A 6 -2.93 -11.56 4.66
C GLY A 6 -1.45 -11.32 4.40
N SER A 7 -0.73 -12.30 3.81
CA SER A 7 0.67 -12.16 3.43
C SER A 7 0.91 -11.67 1.99
N HIS A 8 -0.14 -11.54 1.17
CA HIS A 8 0.02 -11.04 -0.19
C HIS A 8 0.46 -9.56 -0.16
N ARG A 9 1.58 -9.28 -0.81
CA ARG A 9 2.16 -7.95 -0.90
C ARG A 9 1.58 -7.22 -2.11
N TYR A 10 1.08 -6.04 -1.87
CA TYR A 10 0.52 -5.13 -2.87
C TYR A 10 1.48 -3.98 -3.01
N GLY A 11 1.95 -3.78 -4.23
CA GLY A 11 2.92 -2.74 -4.57
C GLY A 11 2.51 -1.94 -5.79
N PRO A 12 3.36 -1.01 -6.22
CA PRO A 12 3.13 -0.22 -7.42
C PRO A 12 3.06 -1.16 -8.64
N LEU A 13 2.04 -0.96 -9.48
CA LEU A 13 1.80 -1.81 -10.64
C LEU A 13 3.02 -1.74 -11.57
N PRO A 14 3.74 -2.85 -11.82
CA PRO A 14 5.00 -2.83 -12.56
C PRO A 14 4.83 -2.36 -14.01
N GLU A 15 3.62 -2.51 -14.58
CA GLU A 15 3.27 -2.01 -15.92
C GLU A 15 3.13 -0.47 -15.98
N LEU A 16 2.98 0.19 -14.82
CA LEU A 16 2.84 1.64 -14.71
C LEU A 16 4.12 2.32 -14.19
N VAL A 17 5.08 1.55 -13.67
CA VAL A 17 6.39 2.05 -13.24
C VAL A 17 7.31 2.15 -14.45
N THR A 18 7.57 3.38 -14.88
CA THR A 18 8.48 3.68 -15.99
C THR A 18 9.56 4.66 -15.55
N ALA A 19 10.60 4.86 -16.36
CA ALA A 19 11.65 5.84 -16.07
C ALA A 19 11.10 7.28 -15.87
N GLU A 20 9.95 7.58 -16.47
CA GLU A 20 9.26 8.87 -16.36
C GLU A 20 8.28 8.92 -15.18
N ARG A 21 7.86 7.76 -14.66
CA ARG A 21 6.90 7.62 -13.55
C ARG A 21 7.45 6.62 -12.54
N PRO A 22 8.29 7.08 -11.60
CA PRO A 22 8.87 6.19 -10.60
C PRO A 22 7.77 5.60 -9.71
N ALA A 23 8.09 4.45 -9.10
CA ALA A 23 7.26 3.87 -8.06
C ALA A 23 7.01 4.89 -6.95
N LEU A 24 5.73 5.24 -6.73
CA LEU A 24 5.34 6.21 -5.70
C LEU A 24 5.09 5.55 -4.34
N TYR A 25 4.77 4.26 -4.35
CA TYR A 25 4.40 3.51 -3.15
C TYR A 25 5.31 2.30 -2.97
N ARG A 26 5.53 1.90 -1.72
CA ARG A 26 6.19 0.64 -1.37
C ARG A 26 5.23 -0.54 -1.46
N ASP A 27 5.78 -1.75 -1.40
CA ASP A 27 5.00 -2.96 -1.16
C ASP A 27 4.46 -2.98 0.27
N PHE A 28 3.16 -3.20 0.43
CA PHE A 28 2.48 -3.33 1.72
C PHE A 28 1.51 -4.50 1.72
N THR A 29 1.18 -5.02 2.89
CA THR A 29 0.14 -6.06 3.01
C THR A 29 -1.23 -5.46 3.30
N VAL A 30 -2.29 -6.21 3.01
CA VAL A 30 -3.65 -5.81 3.40
C VAL A 30 -3.76 -5.67 4.92
N GLU A 31 -3.06 -6.48 5.69
CA GLU A 31 -3.05 -6.41 7.15
C GLU A 31 -2.43 -5.08 7.63
N GLU A 32 -1.28 -4.69 7.09
CA GLU A 32 -0.68 -3.37 7.39
C GLU A 32 -1.60 -2.21 7.01
N PHE A 33 -2.30 -2.30 5.88
CA PHE A 33 -3.30 -1.30 5.47
C PHE A 33 -4.44 -1.19 6.49
N HIS A 34 -4.97 -2.33 6.95
CA HIS A 34 -6.02 -2.38 7.97
C HIS A 34 -5.54 -1.83 9.33
N GLU A 35 -4.31 -2.16 9.75
CA GLU A 35 -3.73 -1.63 10.99
C GLU A 35 -3.50 -0.12 10.92
N LEU A 36 -2.97 0.39 9.81
CA LEU A 36 -2.81 1.83 9.56
C LEU A 36 -4.16 2.56 9.65
N HIS A 37 -5.17 1.99 9.00
CA HIS A 37 -6.52 2.54 8.94
C HIS A 37 -7.21 2.53 10.32
N HIS A 38 -7.03 1.46 11.10
CA HIS A 38 -7.68 1.27 12.40
C HIS A 38 -6.94 1.97 13.55
N SER A 39 -5.60 2.10 13.49
CA SER A 39 -4.80 2.65 14.58
C SER A 39 -4.84 4.18 14.69
N LYS A 40 -5.14 4.91 13.60
CA LYS A 40 -5.07 6.39 13.58
C LYS A 40 -6.38 7.09 13.18
N GLY A 41 -7.44 6.33 12.87
CA GLY A 41 -8.75 6.85 12.53
C GLY A 41 -8.76 7.57 11.18
N LEU A 42 -8.94 6.83 10.08
CA LEU A 42 -9.30 7.34 8.75
C LEU A 42 -8.52 8.60 8.27
N ASP A 43 -7.31 8.81 8.73
CA ASP A 43 -6.47 9.91 8.24
C ASP A 43 -5.81 9.46 6.93
N CYS A 44 -6.49 9.73 5.83
CA CYS A 44 -6.05 9.35 4.49
C CYS A 44 -4.67 9.92 4.13
N LYS A 45 -4.27 11.05 4.73
CA LYS A 45 -2.96 11.67 4.51
C LYS A 45 -1.85 10.85 5.17
N SER A 46 -2.02 10.51 6.45
CA SER A 46 -1.09 9.66 7.20
C SER A 46 -0.92 8.28 6.56
N LEU A 47 -1.96 7.76 5.89
CA LEU A 47 -1.86 6.50 5.16
C LEU A 47 -0.97 6.64 3.92
N VAL A 48 -1.20 7.67 3.11
CA VAL A 48 -0.41 7.95 1.90
C VAL A 48 1.05 8.21 2.27
N GLU A 49 1.32 9.05 3.28
CA GLU A 49 2.68 9.30 3.78
C GLU A 49 3.41 8.04 4.25
N LYS A 50 2.68 7.09 4.84
CA LYS A 50 3.26 5.83 5.33
C LYS A 50 3.40 4.78 4.22
N LEU A 51 2.75 4.95 3.07
CA LEU A 51 2.90 4.05 1.93
C LEU A 51 3.84 4.61 0.86
N MET A 52 4.13 5.91 0.87
CA MET A 52 5.11 6.51 -0.03
C MET A 52 6.55 6.06 0.28
N LEU A 53 7.38 6.01 -0.76
CA LEU A 53 8.83 5.72 -0.69
C LEU A 53 9.63 6.89 -0.10
#